data_AF-A0A6P0Y3W4-F1
#
_entry.id   AF-A0A6P0Y3W4-F1
#
_cell.length_a   1.000
_cell.length_b   1.000
_cell.length_c   1.000
_cell.angle_alpha   90.00
_cell.angle_beta   90.00
_cell.angle_gamma   90.00
#
_symmetry.space_group_name_H-M   'P 1'
#
loop_
_entity.id
_entity.type
_entity.pdbx_description
1 polymer ?
#
loop_
_entity_poly.entity_id
_entity_poly.type
_entity_poly.pdbx_seq_one_letter_code
_entity_poly.pdbx_strand_id
1 'polypeptide(L)'
;KSLQFIEANDNSLDQMQPDSEFITKLAENPDPHVRYSIISGDRSMPTSKKQSKFLEKFKAKLFDNVVTNSFIDGLVFGTEPNDIAVHLANIKKVSSDRSPQPRILPDVACDHLTYFTSEAGLEALVDALSN
;
A
#
# COMPACT_ATOMS: atom_id res chain seq x y z
N LYS A 1 16.01 5.16 24.55
CA LYS A 1 14.86 4.63 23.78
C LYS A 1 14.50 5.47 22.54
N SER A 2 15.27 6.51 22.15
CA SER A 2 14.97 7.35 20.95
C SER A 2 15.90 7.10 19.75
N LEU A 3 17.18 6.85 19.96
CA LEU A 3 18.16 6.64 18.86
C LEU A 3 17.86 5.39 18.02
N GLN A 4 17.64 4.24 18.66
CA GLN A 4 17.30 3.00 17.96
C GLN A 4 15.99 3.09 17.16
N PHE A 5 15.02 3.90 17.59
CA PHE A 5 13.78 4.10 16.84
C PHE A 5 14.02 4.94 15.59
N ILE A 6 14.87 5.97 15.68
CA ILE A 6 15.25 6.80 14.53
C ILE A 6 16.14 6.00 13.57
N GLU A 7 17.15 5.26 14.05
CA GLU A 7 18.03 4.41 13.24
C GLU A 7 17.29 3.22 12.60
N ALA A 8 16.30 2.62 13.28
CA ALA A 8 15.47 1.58 12.67
C ALA A 8 14.52 2.14 11.61
N ASN A 9 14.03 3.36 11.81
CA ASN A 9 13.21 4.06 10.83
C ASN A 9 14.04 4.48 9.60
N ASP A 10 15.32 4.83 9.80
CA ASP A 10 16.28 5.12 8.73
C ASP A 10 16.50 3.90 7.83
N ASN A 11 16.87 2.76 8.42
CA ASN A 11 17.07 1.51 7.68
C ASN A 11 15.81 1.08 6.90
N SER A 12 14.62 1.22 7.50
CA SER A 12 13.37 0.83 6.84
C SER A 12 13.04 1.77 5.67
N LEU A 13 13.25 3.08 5.83
CA LEU A 13 13.02 4.07 4.77
C LEU A 13 14.01 3.89 3.60
N ASP A 14 15.26 3.58 3.90
CA ASP A 14 16.30 3.27 2.91
C ASP A 14 15.97 1.98 2.14
N GLN A 15 15.55 0.95 2.87
CA GLN A 15 15.13 -0.33 2.26
C GLN A 15 13.87 -0.18 1.41
N MET A 16 12.96 0.75 1.71
CA MET A 16 11.74 0.96 0.92
C MET A 16 11.93 1.78 -0.35
N GLN A 17 13.12 2.35 -0.60
CA GLN A 17 13.39 3.03 -1.86
C GLN A 17 13.19 2.05 -3.04
N PRO A 18 12.55 2.46 -4.16
CA PRO A 18 12.22 1.57 -5.27
C PRO A 18 13.40 0.76 -5.81
N ASP A 19 14.58 1.38 -5.83
CA ASP A 19 15.83 0.80 -6.35
C ASP A 19 16.80 0.40 -5.21
N SER A 20 16.30 0.23 -3.99
CA SER A 20 17.14 -0.24 -2.89
C SER A 20 17.69 -1.63 -3.19
N GLU A 21 18.90 -1.90 -2.71
CA GLU A 21 19.51 -3.23 -2.82
C GLU A 21 18.62 -4.30 -2.16
N PHE A 22 17.94 -3.92 -1.07
CA PHE A 22 17.03 -4.81 -0.35
C PHE A 22 15.82 -5.22 -1.19
N ILE A 23 15.09 -4.28 -1.79
CA ILE A 23 13.91 -4.58 -2.63
C ILE A 23 14.31 -5.34 -3.89
N THR A 24 15.46 -4.99 -4.48
CA THR A 24 16.01 -5.70 -5.64
C THR A 24 16.27 -7.17 -5.30
N LYS A 25 16.99 -7.46 -4.22
CA LYS A 25 17.23 -8.83 -3.76
C LYS A 25 15.96 -9.56 -3.35
N LEU A 26 15.00 -8.86 -2.76
CA LEU A 26 13.71 -9.45 -2.38
C LEU A 26 12.90 -9.89 -3.61
N ALA A 27 12.95 -9.12 -4.70
CA ALA A 27 12.29 -9.45 -5.96
C ALA A 27 12.94 -10.67 -6.66
N GLU A 28 14.24 -10.88 -6.47
CA GLU A 28 15.01 -12.02 -7.01
C GLU A 28 14.92 -13.29 -6.16
N ASN A 29 14.17 -13.27 -5.05
CA ASN A 29 14.02 -14.43 -4.17
C ASN A 29 13.41 -15.62 -4.93
N PRO A 30 13.98 -16.84 -4.84
CA PRO A 30 13.43 -18.03 -5.46
C PRO A 30 11.97 -18.29 -5.07
N ASP A 31 11.28 -19.05 -5.90
CA ASP A 31 9.88 -19.40 -5.68
C ASP A 31 9.68 -20.11 -4.32
N PRO A 32 8.87 -19.54 -3.41
CA PRO A 32 8.58 -20.17 -2.12
C PRO A 32 7.65 -21.38 -2.24
N HIS A 33 7.06 -21.65 -3.40
CA HIS A 33 6.09 -22.74 -3.62
C HIS A 33 4.84 -22.66 -2.73
N VAL A 34 4.42 -21.43 -2.41
CA VAL A 34 3.25 -21.15 -1.56
C VAL A 34 2.29 -20.24 -2.31
N ARG A 35 0.99 -20.47 -2.14
CA ARG A 35 -0.06 -19.64 -2.72
C ARG A 35 -0.14 -18.29 -2.02
N TYR A 36 -0.10 -17.22 -2.80
CA TYR A 36 -0.34 -15.86 -2.35
C TYR A 36 -1.58 -15.28 -3.04
N SER A 37 -2.36 -14.50 -2.29
CA SER A 37 -3.38 -13.59 -2.81
C SER A 37 -2.90 -12.16 -2.60
N ILE A 38 -2.97 -11.32 -3.63
CA ILE A 38 -2.54 -9.92 -3.57
C ILE A 38 -3.78 -9.04 -3.67
N ILE A 39 -3.98 -8.20 -2.67
CA ILE A 39 -5.01 -7.16 -2.64
C ILE A 39 -4.32 -5.83 -2.87
N SER A 40 -4.76 -5.07 -3.87
CA SER A 40 -4.26 -3.72 -4.17
C SER A 40 -5.41 -2.74 -4.09
N GLY A 41 -5.29 -1.77 -3.18
CA GLY A 41 -6.24 -0.71 -2.99
C GLY A 41 -5.76 0.59 -3.61
N ASP A 42 -6.68 1.48 -4.00
CA ASP A 42 -6.39 2.83 -4.43
C ASP A 42 -7.20 3.88 -3.64
N ARG A 43 -6.97 5.15 -3.99
CA ARG A 43 -7.65 6.30 -3.39
C ARG A 43 -9.05 6.56 -3.97
N SER A 44 -9.62 5.65 -4.76
CA SER A 44 -10.93 5.84 -5.41
C SER A 44 -12.12 5.78 -4.45
N MET A 45 -11.89 5.61 -3.13
CA MET A 45 -12.95 5.59 -2.13
C MET A 45 -13.90 6.78 -2.31
N PRO A 46 -15.22 6.52 -2.49
CA PRO A 46 -16.20 7.58 -2.35
C PRO A 46 -16.10 8.13 -0.93
N THR A 47 -16.15 9.45 -0.78
CA THR A 47 -16.12 10.18 0.49
C THR A 47 -17.36 9.89 1.34
N SER A 48 -17.54 8.65 1.80
CA SER A 48 -18.71 8.22 2.55
C SER A 48 -18.44 8.24 4.06
N LYS A 49 -18.88 9.35 4.67
CA LYS A 49 -19.51 9.61 6.00
C LYS A 49 -19.22 8.80 7.28
N LYS A 50 -18.30 7.82 7.32
CA LYS A 50 -17.96 7.10 8.56
C LYS A 50 -16.45 6.84 8.74
N GLN A 51 -15.59 7.74 8.28
CA GLN A 51 -14.22 7.73 8.81
C GLN A 51 -14.29 8.09 10.29
N SER A 52 -13.53 7.36 11.12
CA SER A 52 -13.44 7.70 12.53
C SER A 52 -12.90 9.13 12.63
N LYS A 53 -13.46 9.95 13.54
CA LYS A 53 -12.98 11.33 13.76
C LYS A 53 -11.47 11.38 14.08
N PHE A 54 -10.90 10.27 14.54
CA PHE A 54 -9.46 10.11 14.74
C PHE A 54 -8.71 10.02 13.41
N LEU A 55 -9.13 9.15 12.49
CA LEU A 55 -8.53 9.04 11.17
C LEU A 55 -8.71 10.33 10.36
N GLU A 56 -9.87 10.99 10.43
CA GLU A 56 -10.06 12.30 9.79
C GLU A 56 -9.11 13.35 10.37
N LYS A 57 -8.99 13.45 11.70
CA LYS A 57 -8.06 14.40 12.34
C LYS A 57 -6.59 14.06 12.11
N PHE A 58 -6.26 12.78 12.00
CA PHE A 58 -4.90 12.32 11.73
C PHE A 58 -4.52 12.58 10.27
N LYS A 59 -5.40 12.25 9.33
CA LYS A 59 -5.25 12.60 7.92
C LYS A 59 -5.18 14.11 7.75
N ALA A 60 -6.06 14.88 8.38
CA ALA A 60 -5.97 16.33 8.40
C ALA A 60 -4.66 16.81 9.03
N LYS A 61 -4.11 16.21 10.09
CA LYS A 61 -2.82 16.67 10.64
C LYS A 61 -1.59 16.31 9.81
N LEU A 62 -1.56 15.11 9.23
CA LEU A 62 -0.45 14.65 8.40
C LEU A 62 -0.51 15.26 7.00
N PHE A 63 -1.73 15.43 6.49
CA PHE A 63 -1.97 15.85 5.14
C PHE A 63 -2.56 17.26 5.04
N ASP A 64 -3.00 18.01 6.06
CA ASP A 64 -3.48 19.42 5.87
C ASP A 64 -2.35 20.35 5.39
N ASN A 65 -1.10 20.04 5.70
CA ASN A 65 0.06 20.72 5.09
C ASN A 65 0.34 20.25 3.65
N VAL A 66 -0.43 19.27 3.14
CA VAL A 66 -0.34 18.62 1.83
C VAL A 66 -1.66 18.74 1.02
N VAL A 67 -2.80 18.99 1.69
CA VAL A 67 -4.19 18.97 1.17
C VAL A 67 -4.50 20.24 0.37
N THR A 68 -3.63 21.25 0.41
CA THR A 68 -3.72 22.39 -0.51
C THR A 68 -3.17 22.11 -1.90
N ASN A 69 -2.57 20.94 -2.18
CA ASN A 69 -2.02 20.69 -3.50
C ASN A 69 -2.16 19.24 -3.95
N SER A 70 -3.12 19.00 -4.86
CA SER A 70 -3.01 17.96 -5.91
C SER A 70 -1.64 17.98 -6.63
N PHE A 71 -0.89 19.07 -6.46
CA PHE A 71 0.51 19.23 -6.85
C PHE A 71 1.50 18.35 -6.08
N ILE A 72 1.30 18.03 -4.79
CA ILE A 72 2.25 17.18 -4.02
C ILE A 72 1.98 15.70 -4.26
N ASP A 73 0.70 15.28 -4.35
CA ASP A 73 0.36 13.94 -4.86
C ASP A 73 0.94 13.75 -6.28
N GLY A 74 0.83 14.77 -7.14
CA GLY A 74 1.47 14.79 -8.47
C GLY A 74 3.01 14.86 -8.45
N LEU A 75 3.63 15.38 -7.38
CA LEU A 75 5.09 15.51 -7.24
C LEU A 75 5.74 14.23 -6.67
N VAL A 76 5.03 13.52 -5.80
CA VAL A 76 5.54 12.32 -5.11
C VAL A 76 5.06 11.02 -5.76
N PHE A 77 3.82 10.98 -6.24
CA PHE A 77 3.19 9.79 -6.84
C PHE A 77 2.63 10.03 -8.25
N GLY A 78 2.88 11.19 -8.87
CA GLY A 78 2.34 11.49 -10.20
C GLY A 78 0.82 11.38 -10.26
N THR A 79 0.28 11.14 -11.46
CA THR A 79 -1.14 10.85 -11.69
C THR A 79 -1.48 9.36 -11.61
N GLU A 80 -0.49 8.52 -11.26
CA GLU A 80 -0.64 7.07 -11.26
C GLU A 80 -1.45 6.60 -10.04
N PRO A 81 -2.30 5.56 -10.20
CA PRO A 81 -3.04 4.99 -9.08
C PRO A 81 -2.10 4.54 -7.95
N ASN A 82 -2.42 4.92 -6.72
CA ASN A 82 -1.67 4.60 -5.52
C ASN A 82 -2.61 4.49 -4.30
N ASP A 83 -2.11 3.87 -3.23
CA ASP A 83 -2.84 3.70 -1.97
C ASP A 83 -2.47 4.75 -0.90
N ILE A 84 -1.85 5.89 -1.27
CA ILE A 84 -1.18 6.89 -0.40
C ILE A 84 0.27 6.54 -0.05
N ALA A 85 0.67 5.26 -0.04
CA ALA A 85 2.03 4.86 0.30
C ALA A 85 2.79 4.25 -0.89
N VAL A 86 2.10 3.50 -1.74
CA VAL A 86 2.69 2.71 -2.83
C VAL A 86 1.82 2.80 -4.08
N HIS A 87 2.45 2.85 -5.26
CA HIS A 87 1.76 2.71 -6.54
C HIS A 87 1.16 1.31 -6.73
N LEU A 88 -0.03 1.22 -7.33
CA LEU A 88 -0.69 -0.07 -7.59
C LEU A 88 0.18 -1.01 -8.45
N ALA A 89 0.89 -0.46 -9.43
CA ALA A 89 1.81 -1.23 -10.28
C ALA A 89 2.91 -1.91 -9.45
N ASN A 90 3.42 -1.25 -8.40
CA ASN A 90 4.45 -1.80 -7.52
C ASN A 90 3.88 -2.83 -6.54
N ILE A 91 2.67 -2.63 -6.01
CA ILE A 91 2.00 -3.63 -5.16
C ILE A 91 1.83 -4.96 -5.92
N LYS A 92 1.52 -4.88 -7.21
CA LYS A 92 1.30 -6.04 -8.08
C LYS A 92 2.59 -6.64 -8.67
N LYS A 93 3.77 -6.05 -8.41
CA LYS A 93 5.04 -6.44 -9.02
C LYS A 93 5.64 -7.68 -8.34
N VAL A 94 4.97 -8.82 -8.49
CA VAL A 94 5.42 -10.13 -8.04
C VAL A 94 5.61 -11.03 -9.26
N SER A 95 6.66 -11.86 -9.25
CA SER A 95 6.95 -12.76 -10.38
C SER A 95 5.77 -13.70 -10.69
N SER A 96 5.39 -13.75 -11.97
CA SER A 96 4.40 -14.69 -12.53
C SER A 96 4.95 -16.10 -12.72
N ASP A 97 6.26 -16.30 -12.53
CA ASP A 97 6.93 -17.58 -12.71
C ASP A 97 6.86 -18.45 -11.45
N ARG A 98 6.18 -17.97 -10.39
CA ARG A 98 5.93 -18.73 -9.16
C ARG A 98 4.90 -19.83 -9.38
N SER A 99 5.01 -20.90 -8.62
CA SER A 99 4.18 -22.09 -8.64
C SER A 99 3.71 -22.44 -7.22
N PRO A 100 2.44 -22.18 -6.87
CA PRO A 100 1.38 -21.67 -7.72
C PRO A 100 1.52 -20.18 -8.03
N GLN A 101 0.97 -19.75 -9.17
CA GLN A 101 0.97 -18.33 -9.53
C GLN A 101 0.22 -17.50 -8.49
N PRO A 102 0.72 -16.29 -8.15
CA PRO A 102 0.01 -15.39 -7.25
C PRO A 102 -1.36 -15.01 -7.83
N ARG A 103 -2.40 -15.06 -6.99
CA ARG A 103 -3.74 -14.59 -7.35
C ARG A 103 -3.81 -13.10 -7.09
N ILE A 104 -3.78 -12.29 -8.15
CA ILE A 104 -3.96 -10.83 -8.06
C ILE A 104 -5.46 -10.53 -8.13
N LEU A 105 -6.01 -9.92 -7.08
CA LEU A 105 -7.42 -9.52 -7.02
C LEU A 105 -7.65 -8.20 -7.79
N PRO A 106 -8.91 -7.86 -8.15
CA PRO A 106 -9.24 -6.55 -8.69
C PRO A 106 -8.85 -5.40 -7.76
N ASP A 107 -8.64 -4.22 -8.33
CA ASP A 107 -8.33 -3.02 -7.55
C ASP A 107 -9.50 -2.64 -6.65
N VAL A 108 -9.16 -2.33 -5.40
CA VAL A 108 -10.12 -2.09 -4.33
C VAL A 108 -10.19 -0.60 -4.04
N ALA A 109 -11.39 -0.06 -3.88
CA ALA A 109 -11.58 1.31 -3.40
C ALA A 109 -11.24 1.38 -1.90
N CYS A 110 -9.96 1.31 -1.53
CA CYS A 110 -9.45 1.49 -0.18
C CYS A 110 -7.98 1.94 -0.21
N ASP A 111 -7.60 2.86 0.69
CA ASP A 111 -6.21 3.31 0.80
C ASP A 111 -5.41 2.45 1.79
N HIS A 112 -4.10 2.74 1.92
CA HIS A 112 -3.15 2.02 2.78
C HIS A 112 -3.60 1.90 4.24
N LEU A 113 -4.38 2.87 4.72
CA LEU A 113 -4.83 2.93 6.10
C LEU A 113 -6.19 2.25 6.32
N THR A 114 -6.87 1.84 5.25
CA THR A 114 -8.28 1.45 5.31
C THR A 114 -8.59 0.04 4.83
N TYR A 115 -7.60 -0.75 4.35
CA TYR A 115 -7.77 -2.16 3.98
C TYR A 115 -8.60 -2.99 5.00
N PHE A 116 -8.38 -2.80 6.30
CA PHE A 116 -9.02 -3.59 7.35
C PHE A 116 -10.25 -2.91 7.99
N THR A 117 -10.73 -1.81 7.41
CA THR A 117 -11.79 -0.99 8.04
C THR A 117 -12.85 -0.49 7.06
N SER A 118 -12.53 -0.36 5.78
CA SER A 118 -13.52 -0.05 4.75
C SER A 118 -14.28 -1.31 4.35
N GLU A 119 -15.52 -1.14 3.93
CA GLU A 119 -16.35 -2.23 3.41
C GLU A 119 -15.68 -2.92 2.23
N ALA A 120 -15.22 -2.14 1.23
CA ALA A 120 -14.51 -2.67 0.06
C ALA A 120 -13.22 -3.43 0.44
N GLY A 121 -12.46 -2.95 1.43
CA GLY A 121 -11.25 -3.62 1.91
C GLY A 121 -11.56 -4.94 2.60
N LEU A 122 -12.61 -4.98 3.43
CA LEU A 122 -13.07 -6.19 4.10
C LEU A 122 -13.64 -7.23 3.12
N GLU A 123 -14.39 -6.80 2.10
CA GLU A 123 -14.88 -7.67 1.03
C GLU A 123 -13.70 -8.30 0.27
N ALA A 124 -12.71 -7.50 -0.11
CA ALA A 124 -11.51 -8.01 -0.78
C ALA A 124 -10.72 -9.01 0.09
N LEU A 125 -10.68 -8.80 1.41
CA LEU A 125 -10.08 -9.75 2.35
C LEU A 125 -10.85 -11.08 2.38
N VAL A 126 -12.18 -11.03 2.38
CA VAL A 126 -13.02 -12.24 2.28
C VAL A 126 -12.76 -12.97 0.96
N ASP A 127 -12.68 -12.24 -0.16
CA ASP A 127 -12.40 -12.82 -1.48
C ASP A 127 -11.01 -13.46 -1.56
N ALA A 128 -10.02 -12.86 -0.89
CA ALA A 128 -8.65 -13.37 -0.85
C ALA A 128 -8.51 -14.66 -0.03
N LEU A 129 -9.35 -14.82 1.00
CA LEU A 129 -9.41 -15.99 1.88
C LEU A 129 -10.33 -17.10 1.33
N SER A 130 -11.25 -16.75 0.43
CA SER A 130 -12.11 -17.70 -0.26
C SER A 130 -11.31 -18.38 -1.38
N ASN A 131 -11.25 -19.72 -1.34
CA ASN A 131 -10.50 -20.53 -2.31
C ASN A 131 -11.06 -20.43 -3.73
#